data_AF-A0A9E0X3K2-F1
#
_entry.id   AF-A0A9E0X3K2-F1
#
_cell.length_a   1.000
_cell.length_b   1.000
_cell.length_c   1.000
_cell.angle_alpha   90.00
_cell.angle_beta   90.00
_cell.angle_gamma   90.00
#
_symmetry.space_group_name_H-M   'P 1'
#
loop_
_entity.id
_entity.type
_entity.pdbx_description
1 polymer ?
#
loop_
_entity_poly.entity_id
_entity_poly.type
_entity_poly.pdbx_seq_one_letter_code
_entity_poly.pdbx_strand_id
1 'polypeptide(L)'
;MTSPVDTTVKHYRSDMPGAPVLNGVAGSKIAQLEACLCTGYGLKVATSLVVVGGVATLNFVGGASAAWSGAVIQVAGASNAALNGEQKVLSANTAAVTFATAQPDGTDAGASITFKIAAAGWEKVYSKTNVAVFRSLHPESTKMFLRVDDTAAQFSRLTGYETMSSVDAGAGAFPTEGQVPGGGYWAKSDTSSATPVAWILASDGRFFLDSTAPGAHRGPEYQNCFLRGFGDFIPKNPAGDGYLCGINYSTTSDVSLMYEGALDANSVRRTAIARGYTGLGASVQAYRAAYSGKEYSGRDQTMGAFPSQIDGSLILSAQYVSEIASPRGDVPGLRYCPQTGVWSTFGLFDKLVHAGRTYITSCTSTESSLPSYGRTSATGASFIDITGPWR
;
A
#
# COMPACT_ATOMS: atom_id res chain seq x y z
N MET A 1 -22.85 -9.20 -4.20
CA MET A 1 -22.35 -10.11 -5.27
C MET A 1 -20.85 -10.10 -5.15
N THR A 2 -20.27 -11.26 -4.88
CA THR A 2 -18.86 -11.36 -4.50
C THR A 2 -18.22 -12.30 -5.50
N SER A 3 -17.10 -11.89 -6.09
CA SER A 3 -16.20 -12.81 -6.76
C SER A 3 -16.02 -14.05 -5.86
N PRO A 4 -15.92 -15.28 -6.40
CA PRO A 4 -15.69 -16.47 -5.59
C PRO A 4 -14.33 -16.43 -4.85
N VAL A 5 -13.50 -15.44 -5.15
CA VAL A 5 -12.20 -15.17 -4.54
C VAL A 5 -12.23 -13.81 -3.84
N ASP A 6 -11.53 -13.70 -2.72
CA ASP A 6 -11.43 -12.45 -1.96
C ASP A 6 -10.84 -11.28 -2.77
N THR A 7 -11.56 -10.15 -2.80
CA THR A 7 -11.18 -8.89 -3.45
C THR A 7 -10.98 -7.73 -2.45
N THR A 8 -11.04 -8.01 -1.15
CA THR A 8 -10.94 -6.98 -0.10
C THR A 8 -9.60 -6.27 -0.13
N VAL A 9 -8.52 -6.98 -0.43
CA VAL A 9 -7.18 -6.42 -0.60
C VAL A 9 -6.87 -6.14 -2.06
N LYS A 10 -6.42 -4.92 -2.33
CA LYS A 10 -5.95 -4.47 -3.63
C LYS A 10 -4.51 -4.01 -3.52
N HIS A 11 -3.73 -4.32 -4.54
CA HIS A 11 -2.33 -3.93 -4.58
C HIS A 11 -1.91 -3.50 -5.98
N TYR A 12 -0.93 -2.62 -6.01
CA TYR A 12 -0.50 -1.84 -7.15
C TYR A 12 1.02 -1.73 -7.09
N ARG A 13 1.67 -1.78 -8.26
CA ARG A 13 3.13 -1.63 -8.37
C ARG A 13 3.46 -0.88 -9.64
N SER A 14 4.58 -0.17 -9.62
CA SER A 14 5.01 0.70 -10.72
C SER A 14 5.29 -0.02 -12.04
N ASP A 15 5.65 -1.31 -12.01
CA ASP A 15 5.91 -2.12 -13.20
C ASP A 15 4.65 -2.77 -13.78
N MET A 16 3.46 -2.50 -13.21
CA MET A 16 2.19 -2.87 -13.85
C MET A 16 1.94 -2.01 -15.09
N PRO A 17 1.43 -2.59 -16.20
CA PRO A 17 1.07 -1.80 -17.38
C PRO A 17 0.04 -0.71 -17.03
N GLY A 18 0.31 0.53 -17.47
CA GLY A 18 -0.58 1.66 -17.23
C GLY A 18 -0.63 2.15 -15.78
N ALA A 19 0.28 1.70 -14.91
CA ALA A 19 0.43 2.24 -13.57
C ALA A 19 0.76 3.74 -13.60
N PRO A 20 0.25 4.53 -12.65
CA PRO A 20 0.57 5.96 -12.57
C PRO A 20 2.07 6.19 -12.35
N VAL A 21 2.60 7.21 -13.01
CA VAL A 21 4.02 7.58 -12.86
C VAL A 21 4.22 8.35 -11.57
N LEU A 22 5.06 7.83 -10.69
CA LEU A 22 5.64 8.56 -9.57
C LEU A 22 7.05 9.00 -9.97
N ASN A 23 7.36 10.28 -9.78
CA ASN A 23 8.64 10.89 -10.15
C ASN A 23 8.88 12.19 -9.36
N GLY A 24 9.99 12.85 -9.65
CA GLY A 24 10.40 14.12 -9.05
C GLY A 24 9.67 15.37 -9.55
N VAL A 25 8.37 15.27 -9.84
CA VAL A 25 7.53 16.39 -10.29
C VAL A 25 6.42 16.63 -9.27
N ALA A 26 6.07 17.90 -9.04
CA ALA A 26 4.95 18.25 -8.16
C ALA A 26 3.64 17.62 -8.65
N GLY A 27 2.82 17.14 -7.72
CA GLY A 27 1.55 16.45 -8.01
C GLY A 27 1.65 14.96 -8.39
N SER A 28 2.85 14.40 -8.59
CA SER A 28 3.03 12.99 -8.97
C SER A 28 2.57 11.99 -7.90
N LYS A 29 2.76 12.30 -6.60
CA LYS A 29 2.26 11.44 -5.49
C LYS A 29 0.75 11.53 -5.37
N ILE A 30 0.16 12.72 -5.57
CA ILE A 30 -1.30 12.85 -5.60
C ILE A 30 -1.89 12.03 -6.75
N ALA A 31 -1.31 12.10 -7.95
CA ALA A 31 -1.75 11.32 -9.10
C ALA A 31 -1.66 9.80 -8.85
N GLN A 32 -0.58 9.34 -8.22
CA GLN A 32 -0.42 7.95 -7.80
C GLN A 32 -1.52 7.51 -6.82
N LEU A 33 -1.73 8.27 -5.74
CA LEU A 33 -2.72 7.97 -4.72
C LEU A 33 -4.15 8.02 -5.28
N GLU A 34 -4.48 9.01 -6.11
CA GLU A 34 -5.80 9.12 -6.72
C GLU A 34 -6.11 7.94 -7.65
N ALA A 35 -5.16 7.57 -8.51
CA ALA A 35 -5.31 6.43 -9.41
C ALA A 35 -5.47 5.10 -8.65
N CYS A 36 -4.71 4.87 -7.58
CA CYS A 36 -4.78 3.63 -6.82
C CYS A 36 -5.97 3.59 -5.87
N LEU A 37 -6.24 4.69 -5.15
CA LEU A 37 -7.21 4.70 -4.05
C LEU A 37 -8.62 5.08 -4.49
N CYS A 38 -8.78 5.95 -5.49
CA CYS A 38 -10.06 6.58 -5.81
C CYS A 38 -10.65 6.14 -7.15
N THR A 39 -9.86 6.19 -8.22
CA THR A 39 -10.41 6.10 -9.58
C THR A 39 -10.13 4.76 -10.26
N GLY A 40 -9.06 4.06 -9.89
CA GLY A 40 -8.55 2.94 -10.67
C GLY A 40 -7.90 3.43 -11.98
N TYR A 41 -7.32 2.52 -12.75
CA TYR A 41 -6.62 2.87 -13.99
C TYR A 41 -6.67 1.76 -15.05
N GLY A 42 -6.27 2.09 -16.28
CA GLY A 42 -6.20 1.13 -17.37
C GLY A 42 -7.55 0.66 -17.90
N LEU A 43 -8.50 1.59 -18.07
CA LEU A 43 -9.82 1.29 -18.63
C LEU A 43 -9.71 0.69 -20.03
N LYS A 44 -10.41 -0.43 -20.23
CA LYS A 44 -10.58 -1.10 -21.51
C LYS A 44 -12.03 -1.49 -21.75
N VAL A 45 -12.38 -1.57 -23.03
CA VAL A 45 -13.66 -2.10 -23.50
C VAL A 45 -13.41 -3.54 -23.94
N ALA A 46 -14.19 -4.47 -23.41
CA ALA A 46 -14.20 -5.86 -23.84
C ALA A 46 -15.06 -6.01 -25.10
N THR A 47 -14.60 -6.81 -26.04
CA THR A 47 -15.34 -7.21 -27.24
C THR A 47 -16.29 -8.37 -26.96
N SER A 48 -15.99 -9.19 -25.96
CA SER A 48 -16.88 -10.25 -25.48
C SER A 48 -16.52 -10.68 -24.06
N LEU A 49 -17.47 -11.30 -23.37
CA LEU A 49 -17.28 -11.97 -22.09
C LEU A 49 -17.87 -13.37 -22.16
N VAL A 50 -17.03 -14.40 -22.06
CA VAL A 50 -17.44 -15.79 -22.24
C VAL A 50 -17.12 -16.58 -20.98
N VAL A 51 -18.10 -17.33 -20.47
CA VAL A 51 -17.94 -18.24 -19.33
C VAL A 51 -17.84 -19.67 -19.82
N VAL A 52 -16.79 -20.37 -19.42
CA VAL A 52 -16.61 -21.81 -19.67
C VAL A 52 -15.99 -22.45 -18.43
N GLY A 53 -16.61 -23.51 -17.92
CA GLY A 53 -16.05 -24.32 -16.82
C GLY A 53 -15.78 -23.50 -15.56
N GLY A 54 -16.62 -22.50 -15.25
CA GLY A 54 -16.45 -21.62 -14.09
C GLY A 54 -15.36 -20.55 -14.25
N VAL A 55 -14.86 -20.32 -15.47
CA VAL A 55 -13.92 -19.23 -15.79
C VAL A 55 -14.56 -18.27 -16.78
N ALA A 56 -14.66 -17.01 -16.37
CA ALA A 56 -15.07 -15.91 -17.24
C ALA A 56 -13.84 -15.34 -17.95
N THR A 57 -13.94 -15.14 -19.26
CA THR A 57 -12.90 -14.60 -20.12
C THR A 57 -13.39 -13.33 -20.78
N LEU A 58 -12.81 -12.19 -20.38
CA LEU A 58 -12.96 -10.90 -21.05
C LEU A 58 -12.00 -10.85 -22.23
N ASN A 59 -12.52 -10.83 -23.45
CA ASN A 59 -11.73 -10.63 -24.66
C ASN A 59 -11.74 -9.15 -25.05
N PHE A 60 -10.64 -8.63 -25.56
CA PHE A 60 -10.52 -7.24 -26.00
C PHE A 60 -9.46 -7.08 -27.09
N VAL A 61 -9.52 -5.94 -27.77
CA VAL A 61 -8.53 -5.52 -28.77
C VAL A 61 -7.64 -4.39 -28.23
N GLY A 62 -6.51 -4.14 -28.90
CA GLY A 62 -5.67 -2.97 -28.62
C GLY A 62 -4.58 -3.14 -27.55
N GLY A 63 -3.75 -4.20 -27.66
CA GLY A 63 -2.53 -4.38 -26.86
C GLY A 63 -2.76 -4.81 -25.40
N ALA A 64 -1.69 -4.95 -24.62
CA ALA A 64 -1.74 -5.36 -23.22
C ALA A 64 -2.72 -4.51 -22.39
N SER A 65 -3.52 -5.17 -21.54
CA SER A 65 -4.31 -4.49 -20.51
C SER A 65 -3.45 -4.13 -19.30
N ALA A 66 -3.98 -3.28 -18.41
CA ALA A 66 -3.38 -3.03 -17.10
C ALA A 66 -3.55 -4.20 -16.11
N ALA A 67 -4.46 -5.14 -16.40
CA ALA A 67 -4.71 -6.30 -15.57
C ALA A 67 -3.56 -7.30 -15.62
N TRP A 68 -3.38 -8.03 -14.52
CA TRP A 68 -2.31 -9.01 -14.34
C TRP A 68 -2.72 -10.03 -13.26
N SER A 69 -2.03 -11.17 -13.18
CA SER A 69 -2.42 -12.26 -12.27
C SER A 69 -2.35 -11.85 -10.79
N GLY A 70 -3.47 -11.98 -10.08
CA GLY A 70 -3.65 -11.58 -8.69
C GLY A 70 -4.18 -10.16 -8.49
N ALA A 71 -4.29 -9.35 -9.57
CA ALA A 71 -4.93 -8.04 -9.50
C ALA A 71 -6.42 -8.15 -9.19
N VAL A 72 -7.00 -7.07 -8.67
CA VAL A 72 -8.46 -6.90 -8.64
C VAL A 72 -8.85 -5.91 -9.74
N ILE A 73 -9.74 -6.34 -10.62
CA ILE A 73 -10.35 -5.48 -11.65
C ILE A 73 -11.79 -5.15 -11.29
N GLN A 74 -12.28 -4.01 -11.75
CA GLN A 74 -13.69 -3.65 -11.73
C GLN A 74 -14.27 -3.94 -13.12
N VAL A 75 -15.27 -4.81 -13.21
CA VAL A 75 -16.04 -5.10 -14.42
C VAL A 75 -17.38 -4.36 -14.37
N ALA A 76 -17.81 -3.79 -15.50
CA ALA A 76 -19.08 -3.11 -15.63
C ALA A 76 -19.68 -3.31 -17.03
N GLY A 77 -21.01 -3.23 -17.16
CA GLY A 77 -21.71 -3.27 -18.44
C GLY A 77 -22.05 -4.68 -18.97
N ALA A 78 -21.79 -5.75 -18.21
CA ALA A 78 -22.28 -7.08 -18.53
C ALA A 78 -23.80 -7.17 -18.33
N SER A 79 -24.50 -7.87 -19.21
CA SER A 79 -25.94 -8.12 -19.08
C SER A 79 -26.25 -9.04 -17.89
N ASN A 80 -25.40 -10.03 -17.67
CA ASN A 80 -25.40 -10.81 -16.44
C ASN A 80 -24.82 -9.97 -15.30
N ALA A 81 -25.70 -9.48 -14.44
CA ALA A 81 -25.34 -8.62 -13.31
C ALA A 81 -24.28 -9.26 -12.38
N ALA A 82 -24.23 -10.58 -12.27
CA ALA A 82 -23.27 -11.30 -11.42
C ALA A 82 -21.84 -11.32 -11.99
N LEU A 83 -21.65 -10.97 -13.26
CA LEU A 83 -20.33 -10.80 -13.87
C LEU A 83 -19.79 -9.36 -13.72
N ASN A 84 -20.64 -8.41 -13.31
CA ASN A 84 -20.21 -7.06 -12.94
C ASN A 84 -19.63 -7.04 -11.51
N GLY A 85 -18.91 -5.97 -11.17
CA GLY A 85 -18.29 -5.79 -9.86
C GLY A 85 -16.79 -6.07 -9.85
N GLU A 86 -16.24 -6.18 -8.65
CA GLU A 86 -14.83 -6.52 -8.46
C GLU A 86 -14.58 -8.00 -8.75
N GLN A 87 -13.52 -8.29 -9.50
CA GLN A 87 -13.11 -9.65 -9.86
C GLN A 87 -11.60 -9.81 -9.65
N LYS A 88 -11.17 -10.93 -9.05
CA LYS A 88 -9.74 -11.25 -8.94
C LYS A 88 -9.25 -11.94 -10.21
N VAL A 89 -8.22 -11.38 -10.81
CA VAL A 89 -7.66 -11.85 -12.08
C VAL A 89 -6.86 -13.14 -11.86
N LEU A 90 -7.19 -14.17 -12.63
CA LEU A 90 -6.42 -15.43 -12.68
C LEU A 90 -5.25 -15.29 -13.65
N SER A 91 -5.54 -14.82 -14.88
CA SER A 91 -4.55 -14.60 -15.92
C SER A 91 -4.90 -13.36 -16.76
N ALA A 92 -3.88 -12.74 -17.36
CA ALA A 92 -4.04 -11.63 -18.28
C ALA A 92 -2.96 -11.71 -19.36
N ASN A 93 -3.34 -11.37 -20.58
CA ASN A 93 -2.42 -11.24 -21.71
C ASN A 93 -2.82 -10.03 -22.58
N THR A 94 -2.36 -9.99 -23.83
CA THR A 94 -2.60 -8.88 -24.75
C THR A 94 -4.00 -8.83 -25.37
N ALA A 95 -4.80 -9.88 -25.20
CA ALA A 95 -6.13 -10.01 -25.81
C ALA A 95 -7.21 -10.49 -24.84
N ALA A 96 -6.84 -11.05 -23.69
CA ALA A 96 -7.78 -11.63 -22.74
C ALA A 96 -7.38 -11.43 -21.28
N VAL A 97 -8.40 -11.33 -20.42
CA VAL A 97 -8.30 -11.35 -18.97
C VAL A 97 -9.30 -12.38 -18.43
N THR A 98 -8.87 -13.23 -17.52
CA THR A 98 -9.72 -14.28 -16.94
C THR A 98 -9.94 -14.11 -15.45
N PHE A 99 -11.12 -14.49 -14.96
CA PHE A 99 -11.47 -14.54 -13.54
C PHE A 99 -12.42 -15.71 -13.24
N ALA A 100 -12.40 -16.20 -12.01
CA ALA A 100 -13.28 -17.28 -11.57
C ALA A 100 -14.73 -16.77 -11.42
N THR A 101 -15.71 -17.60 -11.78
CA THR A 101 -17.14 -17.30 -11.62
C THR A 101 -17.94 -18.57 -11.35
N ALA A 102 -19.08 -18.43 -10.68
CA ALA A 102 -20.06 -19.51 -10.51
C ALA A 102 -21.20 -19.43 -11.53
N GLN A 103 -21.13 -18.50 -12.49
CA GLN A 103 -22.15 -18.36 -13.52
C GLN A 103 -22.12 -19.54 -14.50
N PRO A 104 -23.28 -19.95 -15.06
CA PRO A 104 -23.33 -20.99 -16.08
C PRO A 104 -22.52 -20.63 -17.33
N ASP A 105 -22.10 -21.66 -18.06
CA ASP A 105 -21.41 -21.50 -19.33
C ASP A 105 -22.27 -20.75 -20.35
N GLY A 106 -21.64 -19.84 -21.08
CA GLY A 106 -22.33 -19.01 -22.06
C GLY A 106 -21.58 -17.73 -22.40
N THR A 107 -22.07 -17.01 -23.40
CA THR A 107 -21.53 -15.71 -23.81
C THR A 107 -22.45 -14.61 -23.32
N ASP A 108 -21.88 -13.63 -22.62
CA ASP A 108 -22.59 -12.40 -22.25
C ASP A 108 -22.65 -11.47 -23.47
N ALA A 109 -23.84 -10.99 -23.80
CA ALA A 109 -24.12 -10.14 -24.94
C ALA A 109 -24.09 -8.62 -24.60
N GLY A 110 -23.50 -8.23 -23.47
CA GLY A 110 -23.39 -6.83 -23.05
C GLY A 110 -22.69 -5.98 -24.11
N ALA A 111 -23.37 -4.94 -24.60
CA ALA A 111 -22.88 -4.09 -25.70
C ALA A 111 -21.74 -3.13 -25.30
N SER A 112 -21.48 -2.97 -23.99
CA SER A 112 -20.53 -1.98 -23.45
C SER A 112 -19.78 -2.51 -22.24
N ILE A 113 -19.34 -3.78 -22.28
CA ILE A 113 -18.57 -4.36 -21.18
C ILE A 113 -17.23 -3.64 -21.07
N THR A 114 -16.92 -3.10 -19.90
CA THR A 114 -15.65 -2.45 -19.60
C THR A 114 -15.00 -3.08 -18.39
N PHE A 115 -13.68 -2.97 -18.33
CA PHE A 115 -12.92 -3.34 -17.16
C PHE A 115 -11.74 -2.39 -16.95
N LYS A 116 -11.32 -2.23 -15.70
CA LYS A 116 -10.13 -1.48 -15.28
C LYS A 116 -9.57 -2.07 -13.99
N ILE A 117 -8.34 -1.71 -13.64
CA ILE A 117 -7.84 -1.98 -12.28
C ILE A 117 -8.77 -1.29 -11.26
N ALA A 118 -9.23 -2.05 -10.26
CA ALA A 118 -10.15 -1.53 -9.25
C ALA A 118 -9.44 -0.56 -8.29
N ALA A 119 -10.16 0.47 -7.85
CA ALA A 119 -9.68 1.42 -6.83
C ALA A 119 -9.78 0.82 -5.42
N ALA A 120 -8.98 1.31 -4.48
CA ALA A 120 -9.00 0.83 -3.08
C ALA A 120 -10.21 1.27 -2.24
N GLY A 121 -11.16 2.04 -2.80
CA GLY A 121 -12.36 2.45 -2.08
C GLY A 121 -12.15 3.67 -1.17
N TRP A 122 -11.44 4.67 -1.69
CA TRP A 122 -11.28 5.98 -1.07
C TRP A 122 -11.82 7.06 -1.99
N GLU A 123 -11.95 8.28 -1.48
CA GLU A 123 -12.33 9.45 -2.26
C GLU A 123 -11.32 10.58 -2.08
N LYS A 124 -11.21 11.43 -3.10
CA LYS A 124 -10.51 12.72 -3.02
C LYS A 124 -11.56 13.80 -2.69
N VAL A 125 -11.60 14.23 -1.43
CA VAL A 125 -12.66 15.10 -0.88
C VAL A 125 -12.44 16.56 -1.27
N TYR A 126 -11.21 17.04 -1.10
CA TYR A 126 -10.82 18.42 -1.38
C TYR A 126 -9.52 18.45 -2.18
N SER A 127 -9.35 19.48 -3.00
CA SER A 127 -8.07 19.68 -3.69
C SER A 127 -7.87 21.13 -4.11
N LYS A 128 -6.61 21.48 -4.31
CA LYS A 128 -6.11 22.65 -5.05
C LYS A 128 -4.83 22.23 -5.77
N THR A 129 -4.15 23.17 -6.42
CA THR A 129 -2.87 22.92 -7.09
C THR A 129 -1.90 22.20 -6.15
N ASN A 130 -1.50 20.98 -6.52
CA ASN A 130 -0.57 20.11 -5.80
C ASN A 130 -0.92 19.79 -4.34
N VAL A 131 -2.18 19.98 -3.91
CA VAL A 131 -2.64 19.59 -2.58
C VAL A 131 -3.97 18.86 -2.69
N ALA A 132 -4.10 17.69 -2.06
CA ALA A 132 -5.31 16.89 -2.08
C ALA A 132 -5.61 16.32 -0.69
N VAL A 133 -6.89 16.05 -0.43
CA VAL A 133 -7.37 15.41 0.79
C VAL A 133 -8.09 14.12 0.43
N PHE A 134 -7.67 13.01 1.03
CA PHE A 134 -8.23 11.69 0.81
C PHE A 134 -8.97 11.18 2.05
N ARG A 135 -10.05 10.41 1.86
CA ARG A 135 -10.80 9.75 2.94
C ARG A 135 -11.27 8.36 2.51
N SER A 136 -11.26 7.41 3.43
CA SER A 136 -11.79 6.06 3.18
C SER A 136 -13.32 6.09 2.99
N LEU A 137 -13.83 5.36 2.00
CA LEU A 137 -15.26 5.11 1.81
C LEU A 137 -15.76 3.90 2.58
N HIS A 138 -14.88 3.06 3.13
CA HIS A 138 -15.26 1.85 3.86
C HIS A 138 -16.18 2.16 5.06
N PRO A 139 -17.39 1.58 5.19
CA PRO A 139 -18.36 1.95 6.22
C PRO A 139 -17.82 1.95 7.66
N GLU A 140 -17.01 0.95 8.01
CA GLU A 140 -16.37 0.80 9.32
C GLU A 140 -15.02 1.54 9.49
N SER A 141 -14.63 2.41 8.56
CA SER A 141 -13.43 3.25 8.76
C SER A 141 -13.73 4.39 9.72
N THR A 142 -12.71 4.96 10.37
CA THR A 142 -12.83 6.18 11.19
C THR A 142 -13.28 7.42 10.43
N LYS A 143 -13.26 7.40 9.09
CA LYS A 143 -13.58 8.54 8.20
C LYS A 143 -12.66 9.75 8.36
N MET A 144 -11.51 9.56 8.99
CA MET A 144 -10.49 10.60 9.09
C MET A 144 -9.81 10.86 7.74
N PHE A 145 -9.23 12.05 7.63
CA PHE A 145 -8.74 12.61 6.38
C PHE A 145 -7.22 12.56 6.32
N LEU A 146 -6.69 12.24 5.15
CA LEU A 146 -5.27 12.41 4.83
C LEU A 146 -5.11 13.62 3.91
N ARG A 147 -4.50 14.69 4.40
CA ARG A 147 -4.05 15.80 3.57
C ARG A 147 -2.65 15.49 3.04
N VAL A 148 -2.49 15.61 1.73
CA VAL A 148 -1.21 15.45 1.01
C VAL A 148 -0.91 16.76 0.31
N ASP A 149 0.19 17.40 0.69
CA ASP A 149 0.77 18.54 0.00
C ASP A 149 2.00 18.08 -0.77
N ASP A 150 1.83 18.03 -2.08
CA ASP A 150 2.76 17.49 -3.06
C ASP A 150 3.38 18.61 -3.92
N THR A 151 3.53 19.79 -3.32
CA THR A 151 4.12 20.97 -3.97
C THR A 151 5.62 20.79 -4.22
N ALA A 152 6.31 20.07 -3.32
CA ALA A 152 7.73 19.80 -3.48
C ALA A 152 7.99 18.72 -4.54
N ALA A 153 9.10 18.88 -5.27
CA ALA A 153 9.46 17.97 -6.36
C ALA A 153 9.78 16.55 -5.85
N GLN A 154 10.54 16.45 -4.75
CA GLN A 154 11.20 15.20 -4.33
C GLN A 154 10.48 14.45 -3.20
N PHE A 155 9.61 15.14 -2.46
CA PHE A 155 8.85 14.58 -1.34
C PHE A 155 7.44 15.20 -1.30
N SER A 156 6.54 14.57 -0.56
CA SER A 156 5.27 15.17 -0.16
C SER A 156 5.20 15.35 1.35
N ARG A 157 4.34 16.28 1.77
CA ARG A 157 4.02 16.58 3.16
C ARG A 157 2.65 16.00 3.48
N LEU A 158 2.53 15.29 4.59
CA LEU A 158 1.31 14.58 4.93
C LEU A 158 0.85 14.84 6.35
N THR A 159 -0.44 15.08 6.50
CA THR A 159 -1.08 15.33 7.80
C THR A 159 -2.43 14.63 7.83
N GLY A 160 -2.67 13.85 8.87
CA GLY A 160 -3.99 13.32 9.19
C GLY A 160 -4.85 14.37 9.89
N TYR A 161 -6.17 14.34 9.69
CA TYR A 161 -7.12 15.19 10.39
C TYR A 161 -8.36 14.39 10.80
N GLU A 162 -8.87 14.63 12.01
CA GLU A 162 -10.16 14.08 12.44
C GLU A 162 -11.31 14.60 11.57
N THR A 163 -11.30 15.90 11.25
CA THR A 163 -12.28 16.53 10.38
C THR A 163 -11.64 17.58 9.47
N MET A 164 -12.21 17.76 8.27
CA MET A 164 -11.83 18.83 7.34
C MET A 164 -13.07 19.42 6.70
N SER A 165 -13.06 20.73 6.45
CA SER A 165 -14.13 21.47 5.74
C SER A 165 -13.65 22.06 4.42
N SER A 166 -12.34 22.14 4.21
CA SER A 166 -11.70 22.49 2.94
C SER A 166 -10.29 21.90 2.89
N VAL A 167 -9.58 22.04 1.77
CA VAL A 167 -8.17 21.61 1.63
C VAL A 167 -7.21 22.29 2.61
N ASP A 168 -7.58 23.45 3.16
CA ASP A 168 -6.74 24.26 4.06
C ASP A 168 -7.34 24.45 5.46
N ALA A 169 -8.50 23.84 5.75
CA ALA A 169 -9.18 23.94 7.03
C ALA A 169 -9.51 22.55 7.59
N GLY A 170 -8.77 22.14 8.62
CA GLY A 170 -8.97 20.89 9.33
C GLY A 170 -8.80 21.04 10.84
N ALA A 171 -9.42 20.15 11.61
CA ALA A 171 -9.32 20.06 13.06
C ALA A 171 -8.83 18.66 13.49
N GLY A 172 -8.20 18.59 14.67
CA GLY A 172 -7.62 17.34 15.17
C GLY A 172 -6.47 16.83 14.30
N ALA A 173 -5.48 17.68 14.01
CA ALA A 173 -4.32 17.31 13.19
C ALA A 173 -3.46 16.24 13.87
N PHE A 174 -3.02 15.24 13.11
CA PHE A 174 -2.06 14.22 13.52
C PHE A 174 -1.02 13.96 12.41
N PRO A 175 0.28 14.23 12.66
CA PRO A 175 0.84 14.86 13.86
C PRO A 175 0.28 16.29 14.06
N THR A 176 0.29 16.78 15.30
CA THR A 176 0.00 18.19 15.57
C THR A 176 1.11 19.10 15.03
N GLU A 177 0.82 20.38 14.85
CA GLU A 177 1.85 21.39 14.53
C GLU A 177 3.02 21.39 15.53
N GLY A 178 2.74 21.16 16.83
CA GLY A 178 3.79 21.06 17.83
C GLY A 178 4.61 19.76 17.76
N GLN A 179 4.09 18.71 17.14
CA GLN A 179 4.79 17.43 16.97
C GLN A 179 5.68 17.43 15.72
N VAL A 180 5.11 17.84 14.58
CA VAL A 180 5.83 18.03 13.33
C VAL A 180 5.18 19.20 12.58
N PRO A 181 5.80 20.38 12.60
CA PRO A 181 5.21 21.55 11.96
C PRO A 181 4.93 21.27 10.49
N GLY A 182 3.71 21.54 10.00
CA GLY A 182 3.26 21.27 8.63
C GLY A 182 3.14 19.80 8.20
N GLY A 183 3.17 18.84 9.14
CA GLY A 183 2.99 17.40 8.86
C GLY A 183 4.29 16.61 8.73
N GLY A 184 4.17 15.32 8.41
CA GLY A 184 5.29 14.42 8.15
C GLY A 184 5.74 14.42 6.67
N TYR A 185 6.84 13.74 6.36
CA TYR A 185 7.40 13.65 5.00
C TYR A 185 7.35 12.22 4.45
N TRP A 186 6.93 12.07 3.18
CA TRP A 186 7.15 10.86 2.39
C TRP A 186 7.98 11.18 1.15
N ALA A 187 8.97 10.34 0.87
CA ALA A 187 9.80 10.46 -0.32
C ALA A 187 9.00 10.13 -1.60
N LYS A 188 9.37 10.78 -2.70
CA LYS A 188 8.92 10.45 -4.06
C LYS A 188 10.10 10.02 -4.92
N SER A 189 11.06 10.92 -5.09
CA SER A 189 12.24 10.74 -5.93
C SER A 189 13.40 11.48 -5.28
N ASP A 190 14.60 10.93 -5.36
CA ASP A 190 15.82 11.59 -4.93
C ASP A 190 16.38 12.56 -5.99
N THR A 191 15.70 12.72 -7.13
CA THR A 191 15.99 13.75 -8.13
C THR A 191 14.72 14.50 -8.56
N SER A 192 14.83 15.80 -8.80
CA SER A 192 13.76 16.62 -9.38
C SER A 192 13.67 16.42 -10.89
N SER A 193 13.16 15.27 -11.32
CA SER A 193 13.07 14.89 -12.73
C SER A 193 11.75 14.20 -13.06
N ALA A 194 11.40 14.13 -14.35
CA ALA A 194 10.24 13.37 -14.83
C ALA A 194 10.50 11.85 -14.90
N THR A 195 11.71 11.39 -14.54
CA THR A 195 12.09 9.97 -14.61
C THR A 195 11.31 9.15 -13.59
N PRO A 196 10.62 8.08 -14.01
CA PRO A 196 9.83 7.25 -13.09
C PRO A 196 10.68 6.58 -12.02
N VAL A 197 10.11 6.42 -10.83
CA VAL A 197 10.66 5.63 -9.73
C VAL A 197 9.78 4.42 -9.42
N ALA A 198 10.35 3.41 -8.79
CA ALA A 198 9.63 2.20 -8.42
C ALA A 198 8.82 2.38 -7.13
N TRP A 199 7.65 1.76 -7.07
CA TRP A 199 6.77 1.83 -5.89
C TRP A 199 5.82 0.64 -5.79
N ILE A 200 5.35 0.35 -4.57
CA ILE A 200 4.25 -0.57 -4.23
C ILE A 200 3.22 0.21 -3.40
N LEU A 201 1.94 -0.01 -3.69
CA LEU A 201 0.83 0.41 -2.82
C LEU A 201 -0.10 -0.78 -2.59
N ALA A 202 -0.54 -1.00 -1.35
CA ALA A 202 -1.55 -2.01 -1.04
C ALA A 202 -2.55 -1.48 -0.02
N SER A 203 -3.82 -1.86 -0.14
CA SER A 203 -4.88 -1.42 0.76
C SER A 203 -6.00 -2.42 0.88
N ASP A 204 -6.64 -2.44 2.05
CA ASP A 204 -7.89 -3.16 2.33
C ASP A 204 -9.10 -2.22 2.48
N GLY A 205 -8.96 -0.99 1.99
CA GLY A 205 -9.99 0.04 2.04
C GLY A 205 -10.09 0.81 3.35
N ARG A 206 -9.44 0.40 4.46
CA ARG A 206 -9.35 1.21 5.69
C ARG A 206 -7.93 1.65 6.02
N PHE A 207 -6.94 0.86 5.62
CA PHE A 207 -5.52 1.19 5.72
C PHE A 207 -4.86 1.02 4.36
N PHE A 208 -3.86 1.84 4.06
CA PHE A 208 -2.99 1.59 2.91
C PHE A 208 -1.52 1.73 3.29
N LEU A 209 -0.71 0.89 2.65
CA LEU A 209 0.75 0.88 2.71
C LEU A 209 1.29 1.52 1.43
N ASP A 210 2.30 2.39 1.55
CA ASP A 210 3.07 2.97 0.45
C ASP A 210 4.54 2.62 0.65
N SER A 211 5.14 1.99 -0.36
CA SER A 211 6.57 1.73 -0.41
C SER A 211 7.11 2.37 -1.68
N THR A 212 7.95 3.39 -1.51
CA THR A 212 8.55 4.12 -2.63
C THR A 212 10.06 3.90 -2.60
N ALA A 213 10.67 3.56 -3.74
CA ALA A 213 12.12 3.44 -3.94
C ALA A 213 12.64 4.67 -4.71
N PRO A 214 13.01 5.77 -4.04
CA PRO A 214 13.28 7.04 -4.71
C PRO A 214 14.47 6.97 -5.67
N GLY A 215 15.47 6.15 -5.35
CA GLY A 215 16.67 5.96 -6.17
C GLY A 215 16.52 5.04 -7.37
N ALA A 216 15.39 4.32 -7.52
CA ALA A 216 15.23 3.26 -8.53
C ALA A 216 15.45 3.71 -9.98
N HIS A 217 15.31 5.02 -10.25
CA HIS A 217 15.57 5.61 -11.55
C HIS A 217 17.06 5.52 -11.99
N ARG A 218 18.00 5.31 -11.04
CA ARG A 218 19.44 5.22 -11.30
C ARG A 218 19.89 3.86 -11.83
N GLY A 219 19.10 2.82 -11.58
CA GLY A 219 19.43 1.44 -11.94
C GLY A 219 18.60 0.42 -11.15
N PRO A 220 18.50 -0.83 -11.64
CA PRO A 220 17.68 -1.88 -11.04
C PRO A 220 18.10 -2.26 -9.61
N GLU A 221 19.32 -1.95 -9.23
CA GLU A 221 19.89 -2.09 -7.89
C GLU A 221 19.40 -1.14 -6.80
N TYR A 222 18.87 0.03 -7.15
CA TYR A 222 18.48 1.06 -6.19
C TYR A 222 17.08 0.79 -5.65
N GLN A 223 16.94 -0.35 -4.98
CA GLN A 223 15.66 -0.92 -4.58
C GLN A 223 15.21 -0.51 -3.17
N ASN A 224 16.06 0.16 -2.39
CA ASN A 224 15.75 0.52 -1.01
C ASN A 224 14.46 1.36 -0.94
N CYS A 225 13.45 0.83 -0.25
CA CYS A 225 12.15 1.44 -0.06
C CYS A 225 11.61 1.14 1.34
N PHE A 226 11.21 2.20 2.03
CA PHE A 226 10.70 2.11 3.39
C PHE A 226 9.20 2.19 3.41
N LEU A 227 8.56 1.33 4.20
CA LEU A 227 7.11 1.30 4.27
C LEU A 227 6.57 2.47 5.08
N ARG A 228 5.68 3.20 4.43
CA ARG A 228 4.80 4.21 5.01
C ARG A 228 3.36 3.71 4.96
N GLY A 229 2.47 4.42 5.64
CA GLY A 229 1.06 4.08 5.59
C GLY A 229 0.19 5.07 6.32
N PHE A 230 -1.10 5.02 5.97
CA PHE A 230 -2.15 5.82 6.56
C PHE A 230 -3.45 5.01 6.67
N GLY A 231 -4.19 5.25 7.75
CA GLY A 231 -5.53 4.76 7.95
C GLY A 231 -5.69 4.05 9.28
N ASP A 232 -6.67 3.15 9.36
CA ASP A 232 -7.05 2.51 10.60
C ASP A 232 -6.21 1.25 10.88
N PHE A 233 -5.50 1.23 12.00
CA PHE A 233 -4.87 0.00 12.49
C PHE A 233 -5.92 -0.99 13.01
N ILE A 234 -5.57 -2.27 13.11
CA ILE A 234 -6.46 -3.28 13.69
C ILE A 234 -6.45 -3.13 15.21
N PRO A 235 -7.57 -2.74 15.86
CA PRO A 235 -7.58 -2.48 17.30
C PRO A 235 -7.35 -3.77 18.11
N LYS A 236 -6.59 -3.66 19.20
CA LYS A 236 -6.49 -4.73 20.20
C LYS A 236 -7.69 -4.78 21.13
N ASN A 237 -8.37 -3.65 21.30
CA ASN A 237 -9.61 -3.60 22.06
C ASN A 237 -10.74 -4.27 21.24
N PRO A 238 -11.37 -5.36 21.73
CA PRO A 238 -12.46 -6.02 21.03
C PRO A 238 -13.70 -5.12 20.82
N ALA A 239 -13.87 -4.09 21.65
CA ALA A 239 -14.93 -3.09 21.48
C ALA A 239 -14.62 -2.04 20.38
N GLY A 240 -13.44 -2.13 19.75
CA GLY A 240 -12.95 -1.18 18.77
C GLY A 240 -12.16 -0.01 19.36
N ASP A 241 -11.66 0.85 18.48
CA ASP A 241 -10.97 2.10 18.82
C ASP A 241 -11.25 3.14 17.73
N GLY A 242 -12.18 4.06 18.00
CA GLY A 242 -12.61 5.08 17.04
C GLY A 242 -11.56 6.14 16.70
N TYR A 243 -10.41 6.13 17.38
CA TYR A 243 -9.33 7.10 17.18
C TYR A 243 -8.01 6.44 16.74
N LEU A 244 -8.03 5.14 16.42
CA LEU A 244 -6.86 4.39 15.97
C LEU A 244 -6.59 4.55 14.46
N CYS A 245 -6.90 5.72 13.92
CA CYS A 245 -6.36 6.14 12.63
C CYS A 245 -4.99 6.75 12.86
N GLY A 246 -4.00 6.37 12.07
CA GLY A 246 -2.69 6.98 12.18
C GLY A 246 -1.93 7.08 10.87
N ILE A 247 -0.88 7.88 10.92
CA ILE A 247 0.01 8.17 9.82
C ILE A 247 1.45 7.89 10.22
N ASN A 248 2.15 7.10 9.41
CA ASN A 248 3.59 6.91 9.52
C ASN A 248 4.33 7.96 8.69
N TYR A 249 5.46 8.48 9.16
CA TYR A 249 6.18 9.54 8.45
C TYR A 249 7.68 9.61 8.75
N SER A 250 8.43 10.31 7.90
CA SER A 250 9.73 10.90 8.21
C SER A 250 9.56 12.33 8.75
N THR A 251 10.55 12.82 9.49
CA THR A 251 10.62 14.19 10.04
C THR A 251 11.60 15.10 9.32
N THR A 252 12.33 14.57 8.33
CA THR A 252 13.29 15.33 7.54
C THR A 252 12.77 15.54 6.13
N SER A 253 13.17 16.64 5.49
CA SER A 253 12.91 16.93 4.08
C SER A 253 13.99 16.39 3.14
N ASP A 254 15.11 15.91 3.69
CA ASP A 254 16.15 15.25 2.88
C ASP A 254 15.70 13.84 2.55
N VAL A 255 15.31 13.61 1.29
CA VAL A 255 14.86 12.30 0.78
C VAL A 255 15.86 11.19 1.09
N SER A 256 17.15 11.48 1.10
CA SER A 256 18.16 10.47 1.44
C SER A 256 17.98 9.99 2.87
N LEU A 257 17.68 10.90 3.79
CA LEU A 257 17.58 10.60 5.21
C LEU A 257 16.19 10.15 5.67
N MET A 258 15.20 10.04 4.77
CA MET A 258 13.83 9.62 5.10
C MET A 258 13.69 8.10 5.37
N TYR A 259 14.72 7.45 5.91
CA TYR A 259 14.72 6.01 6.25
C TYR A 259 14.25 5.77 7.68
N GLU A 260 14.18 6.84 8.47
CA GLU A 260 13.75 6.72 9.85
C GLU A 260 12.26 6.42 9.91
N GLY A 261 11.86 5.78 10.99
CA GLY A 261 10.46 5.73 11.31
C GLY A 261 9.63 4.72 10.52
N ALA A 262 10.21 3.95 9.62
CA ALA A 262 9.47 3.06 8.71
C ALA A 262 8.62 2.01 9.42
N LEU A 263 7.44 1.69 8.89
CA LEU A 263 6.51 0.73 9.49
C LEU A 263 7.14 -0.65 9.70
N ASP A 264 8.11 -1.01 8.88
CA ASP A 264 8.88 -2.25 8.88
C ASP A 264 10.21 -2.18 9.66
N ALA A 265 10.36 -1.15 10.49
CA ALA A 265 11.49 -0.95 11.40
C ALA A 265 10.98 -0.75 12.84
N ASN A 266 11.82 -1.01 13.83
CA ASN A 266 11.44 -0.87 15.24
C ASN A 266 11.81 0.51 15.86
N SER A 267 11.20 0.80 17.02
CA SER A 267 11.71 1.68 18.09
C SER A 267 11.65 3.21 17.98
N VAL A 268 11.36 3.82 16.82
CA VAL A 268 11.29 5.31 16.71
C VAL A 268 9.84 5.81 16.81
N ARG A 269 9.57 6.91 17.52
CA ARG A 269 8.24 7.54 17.54
C ARG A 269 7.98 8.36 16.27
N ARG A 270 7.52 7.68 15.22
CA ARG A 270 7.29 8.25 13.86
C ARG A 270 5.95 7.82 13.26
N THR A 271 5.03 7.44 14.13
CA THR A 271 3.62 7.23 13.79
C THR A 271 2.81 8.17 14.66
N ALA A 272 1.98 9.02 14.07
CA ALA A 272 1.01 9.82 14.82
C ALA A 272 -0.36 9.15 14.74
N ILE A 273 -1.03 9.01 15.87
CA ILE A 273 -2.40 8.48 15.98
C ILE A 273 -3.30 9.63 16.40
N ALA A 274 -4.51 9.69 15.85
CA ALA A 274 -5.43 10.82 15.99
C ALA A 274 -5.64 11.26 17.45
N ARG A 275 -5.83 10.30 18.37
CA ARG A 275 -5.87 10.54 19.83
C ARG A 275 -5.27 9.38 20.61
N GLY A 276 -4.99 9.59 21.89
CA GLY A 276 -4.57 8.52 22.81
C GLY A 276 -5.67 7.49 23.11
N TYR A 277 -5.29 6.38 23.75
CA TYR A 277 -6.16 5.22 24.01
C TYR A 277 -7.39 5.53 24.89
N THR A 278 -7.37 6.66 25.61
CA THR A 278 -8.53 7.15 26.38
C THR A 278 -9.57 7.86 25.52
N GLY A 279 -9.26 8.14 24.24
CA GLY A 279 -10.09 8.94 23.33
C GLY A 279 -10.07 10.46 23.62
N LEU A 280 -9.32 10.89 24.63
CA LEU A 280 -9.22 12.27 25.06
C LEU A 280 -7.95 12.93 24.53
N GLY A 281 -7.98 14.27 24.44
CA GLY A 281 -6.83 15.07 24.04
C GLY A 281 -6.60 15.13 22.53
N ALA A 282 -5.35 15.38 22.15
CA ALA A 282 -4.91 15.53 20.77
C ALA A 282 -4.07 14.32 20.31
N SER A 283 -3.52 14.44 19.09
CA SER A 283 -2.62 13.46 18.50
C SER A 283 -1.53 12.98 19.45
N VAL A 284 -1.25 11.68 19.42
CA VAL A 284 -0.18 11.03 20.18
C VAL A 284 0.87 10.45 19.23
N GLN A 285 2.14 10.57 19.59
CA GLN A 285 3.22 9.90 18.87
C GLN A 285 3.43 8.49 19.39
N ALA A 286 3.11 7.51 18.54
CA ALA A 286 3.32 6.09 18.76
C ALA A 286 4.66 5.63 18.15
N TYR A 287 5.22 4.59 18.76
CA TYR A 287 6.22 3.75 18.12
C TYR A 287 5.53 2.57 17.43
N ARG A 288 6.23 1.94 16.50
CA ARG A 288 5.88 0.61 15.99
C ARG A 288 6.91 -0.40 16.45
N ALA A 289 6.45 -1.62 16.69
CA ALA A 289 7.33 -2.72 17.02
C ALA A 289 6.82 -4.05 16.45
N ALA A 290 7.72 -5.00 16.25
CA ALA A 290 7.36 -6.37 15.91
C ALA A 290 7.09 -7.19 17.19
N TYR A 291 6.20 -8.19 17.11
CA TYR A 291 6.05 -9.16 18.21
C TYR A 291 7.28 -10.06 18.38
N SER A 292 8.06 -10.21 17.31
CA SER A 292 9.35 -10.89 17.32
C SER A 292 10.35 -10.08 16.51
N GLY A 293 11.51 -9.79 17.11
CA GLY A 293 12.54 -8.93 16.55
C GLY A 293 12.59 -7.52 17.14
N LYS A 294 13.60 -6.75 16.74
CA LYS A 294 13.98 -5.44 17.29
C LYS A 294 14.67 -4.51 16.28
N GLU A 295 14.96 -4.95 15.04
CA GLU A 295 15.65 -4.13 14.01
C GLU A 295 14.76 -3.86 12.78
N TYR A 296 15.34 -3.69 11.59
CA TYR A 296 14.65 -3.62 10.31
C TYR A 296 14.30 -5.02 9.78
N SER A 297 13.13 -5.16 9.15
CA SER A 297 12.65 -6.42 8.60
C SER A 297 13.67 -7.03 7.64
N GLY A 298 13.95 -8.33 7.77
CA GLY A 298 14.89 -9.07 6.92
C GLY A 298 16.37 -8.76 7.16
N ARG A 299 16.67 -7.96 8.19
CA ARG A 299 18.03 -7.68 8.70
C ARG A 299 18.16 -7.78 10.21
N ASP A 300 17.26 -8.51 10.82
CA ASP A 300 17.29 -8.73 12.25
C ASP A 300 17.97 -10.06 12.56
N GLN A 301 18.93 -10.04 13.50
CA GLN A 301 19.66 -11.24 13.91
C GLN A 301 18.90 -12.08 14.96
N THR A 302 17.75 -11.61 15.44
CA THR A 302 16.99 -12.22 16.55
C THR A 302 16.69 -13.70 16.32
N MET A 303 16.38 -14.10 15.08
CA MET A 303 16.13 -15.49 14.69
C MET A 303 17.17 -16.05 13.71
N GLY A 304 18.38 -15.48 13.70
CA GLY A 304 19.48 -15.93 12.83
C GLY A 304 19.33 -15.50 11.36
N ALA A 305 19.99 -16.21 10.45
CA ALA A 305 19.93 -15.92 9.03
C ALA A 305 18.81 -16.71 8.32
N PHE A 306 18.30 -16.17 7.22
CA PHE A 306 17.49 -16.90 6.26
C PHE A 306 18.38 -17.43 5.11
N PRO A 307 18.18 -18.67 4.64
CA PRO A 307 17.30 -19.69 5.23
C PRO A 307 17.81 -20.13 6.61
N SER A 308 16.88 -20.47 7.51
CA SER A 308 17.22 -21.02 8.83
C SER A 308 18.15 -22.23 8.67
N GLN A 309 19.25 -22.27 9.43
CA GLN A 309 20.24 -23.35 9.34
C GLN A 309 19.71 -24.71 9.84
N ILE A 310 18.60 -24.71 10.57
CA ILE A 310 18.03 -25.91 11.18
C ILE A 310 17.02 -26.58 10.24
N ASP A 311 16.11 -25.80 9.68
CA ASP A 311 14.94 -26.30 8.95
C ASP A 311 14.65 -25.55 7.64
N GLY A 312 15.48 -24.57 7.28
CA GLY A 312 15.30 -23.74 6.09
C GLY A 312 14.13 -22.75 6.17
N SER A 313 13.47 -22.62 7.32
CA SER A 313 12.26 -21.80 7.46
C SER A 313 12.50 -20.30 7.29
N LEU A 314 11.49 -19.65 6.69
CA LEU A 314 11.28 -18.20 6.76
C LEU A 314 10.35 -17.92 7.94
N ILE A 315 10.76 -17.01 8.81
CA ILE A 315 10.00 -16.59 9.98
C ILE A 315 9.39 -15.22 9.68
N LEU A 316 8.08 -15.09 9.91
CA LEU A 316 7.36 -13.84 9.76
C LEU A 316 6.63 -13.50 11.06
N SER A 317 6.64 -12.23 11.45
CA SER A 317 5.99 -11.67 12.62
C SER A 317 5.03 -10.56 12.22
N ALA A 318 3.92 -10.45 12.95
CA ALA A 318 3.11 -9.25 12.89
C ALA A 318 3.84 -8.06 13.54
N GLN A 319 3.37 -6.85 13.24
CA GLN A 319 3.81 -5.61 13.88
C GLN A 319 2.63 -4.91 14.51
N TYR A 320 2.91 -4.11 15.53
CA TYR A 320 1.93 -3.35 16.27
C TYR A 320 2.37 -1.90 16.45
N VAL A 321 1.40 -1.03 16.68
CA VAL A 321 1.61 0.34 17.14
C VAL A 321 1.31 0.45 18.63
N SER A 322 2.10 1.27 19.31
CA SER A 322 1.78 1.66 20.67
C SER A 322 2.28 3.04 21.05
N GLU A 323 1.51 3.71 21.90
CA GLU A 323 1.88 4.97 22.56
C GLU A 323 2.50 4.76 23.95
N ILE A 324 2.20 3.63 24.59
CA ILE A 324 2.71 3.14 25.90
C ILE A 324 3.41 1.79 25.70
N ALA A 325 3.82 1.08 26.75
CA ALA A 325 4.50 -0.21 26.58
C ALA A 325 3.64 -1.31 25.90
N SER A 326 2.31 -1.27 26.09
CA SER A 326 1.37 -2.31 25.64
C SER A 326 0.85 -2.06 24.22
N PRO A 327 0.77 -3.07 23.33
CA PRO A 327 0.19 -2.91 21.99
C PRO A 327 -1.22 -2.31 22.00
N ARG A 328 -1.46 -1.29 21.17
CA ARG A 328 -2.81 -0.69 20.98
C ARG A 328 -3.51 -1.23 19.74
N GLY A 329 -2.76 -1.48 18.67
CA GLY A 329 -3.28 -2.08 17.45
C GLY A 329 -2.21 -2.71 16.58
N ASP A 330 -2.61 -3.60 15.68
CA ASP A 330 -1.73 -4.25 14.73
C ASP A 330 -1.69 -3.51 13.39
N VAL A 331 -0.53 -3.54 12.73
CA VAL A 331 -0.34 -3.01 11.38
C VAL A 331 -1.00 -3.97 10.36
N PRO A 332 -2.02 -3.53 9.61
CA PRO A 332 -2.70 -4.40 8.64
C PRO A 332 -1.77 -4.77 7.49
N GLY A 333 -1.84 -6.03 7.04
CA GLY A 333 -1.21 -6.48 5.79
C GLY A 333 0.31 -6.60 5.79
N LEU A 334 1.01 -6.08 6.81
CA LEU A 334 2.47 -6.10 6.87
C LEU A 334 3.00 -7.24 7.73
N ARG A 335 4.00 -7.95 7.20
CA ARG A 335 4.79 -8.95 7.94
C ARG A 335 6.27 -8.57 7.97
N TYR A 336 6.77 -8.58 9.19
CA TYR A 336 8.15 -8.35 9.57
C TYR A 336 8.92 -9.67 9.58
N CYS A 337 10.17 -9.69 9.13
CA CYS A 337 11.02 -10.87 9.19
C CYS A 337 12.16 -10.66 10.21
N PRO A 338 12.18 -11.41 11.33
CA PRO A 338 13.23 -11.33 12.34
C PRO A 338 14.50 -12.12 11.98
N GLN A 339 14.86 -12.20 10.69
CA GLN A 339 16.05 -12.91 10.20
C GLN A 339 16.93 -11.99 9.34
N THR A 340 18.23 -12.29 9.22
CA THR A 340 19.15 -11.59 8.30
C THR A 340 19.27 -12.27 6.95
N GLY A 341 19.73 -11.54 5.92
CA GLY A 341 20.08 -12.12 4.62
C GLY A 341 18.88 -12.42 3.72
N VAL A 342 17.69 -12.00 4.13
CA VAL A 342 16.42 -12.33 3.45
C VAL A 342 16.36 -11.75 2.04
N TRP A 343 16.90 -10.54 1.85
CA TRP A 343 16.88 -9.84 0.56
C TRP A 343 17.61 -10.60 -0.56
N SER A 344 18.60 -11.45 -0.26
CA SER A 344 19.29 -12.23 -1.30
C SER A 344 18.38 -13.24 -1.99
N THR A 345 17.24 -13.55 -1.39
CA THR A 345 16.21 -14.44 -1.95
C THR A 345 14.97 -13.67 -2.41
N PHE A 346 14.68 -12.54 -1.77
CA PHE A 346 13.46 -11.77 -1.95
C PHE A 346 13.78 -10.28 -2.17
N GLY A 347 13.97 -9.91 -3.44
CA GLY A 347 14.16 -8.52 -3.88
C GLY A 347 12.85 -7.76 -4.04
N LEU A 348 12.88 -6.54 -4.58
CA LEU A 348 11.67 -5.73 -4.77
C LEU A 348 10.72 -6.39 -5.78
N PHE A 349 9.42 -6.44 -5.45
CA PHE A 349 8.34 -7.03 -6.26
C PHE A 349 8.28 -8.56 -6.34
N ASP A 350 9.23 -9.28 -5.73
CA ASP A 350 9.16 -10.74 -5.66
C ASP A 350 7.88 -11.19 -4.95
N LYS A 351 7.36 -12.34 -5.41
CA LYS A 351 6.21 -12.99 -4.82
C LYS A 351 6.66 -14.15 -3.96
N LEU A 352 6.11 -14.23 -2.76
CA LEU A 352 6.31 -15.33 -1.84
C LEU A 352 4.97 -15.98 -1.52
N VAL A 353 4.89 -17.30 -1.62
CA VAL A 353 3.80 -18.07 -1.00
C VAL A 353 4.32 -18.66 0.30
N HIS A 354 3.69 -18.30 1.42
CA HIS A 354 4.06 -18.75 2.75
C HIS A 354 2.81 -18.96 3.60
N ALA A 355 2.71 -20.11 4.26
CA ALA A 355 1.58 -20.47 5.13
C ALA A 355 0.19 -20.26 4.48
N GLY A 356 0.04 -20.61 3.20
CA GLY A 356 -1.23 -20.47 2.46
C GLY A 356 -1.59 -19.04 2.03
N ARG A 357 -0.68 -18.07 2.22
CA ARG A 357 -0.86 -16.68 1.80
C ARG A 357 0.23 -16.29 0.81
N THR A 358 -0.11 -15.40 -0.11
CA THR A 358 0.80 -14.77 -1.06
C THR A 358 1.17 -13.37 -0.57
N TYR A 359 2.46 -13.07 -0.62
CA TYR A 359 3.06 -11.78 -0.26
C TYR A 359 3.78 -11.18 -1.46
N ILE A 360 3.83 -9.86 -1.51
CA ILE A 360 4.78 -9.10 -2.34
C ILE A 360 5.84 -8.47 -1.45
N THR A 361 7.08 -8.46 -1.92
CA THR A 361 8.23 -8.02 -1.14
C THR A 361 8.58 -6.55 -1.40
N SER A 362 8.89 -5.85 -0.33
CA SER A 362 9.44 -4.48 -0.29
C SER A 362 10.84 -4.54 0.31
N CYS A 363 11.78 -3.72 -0.17
CA CYS A 363 13.17 -3.77 0.27
C CYS A 363 13.47 -2.76 1.39
N THR A 364 13.48 -3.21 2.63
CA THR A 364 13.96 -2.44 3.77
C THR A 364 15.47 -2.29 3.76
N SER A 365 16.02 -1.24 4.36
CA SER A 365 17.46 -1.10 4.52
C SER A 365 17.82 -0.47 5.86
N THR A 366 19.03 -0.68 6.35
CA THR A 366 19.59 0.17 7.42
C THR A 366 20.65 1.12 6.88
N GLU A 367 20.87 1.14 5.56
CA GLU A 367 21.74 2.14 4.97
C GLU A 367 21.16 3.52 5.25
N SER A 368 22.02 4.45 5.62
CA SER A 368 21.66 5.81 6.01
C SER A 368 21.16 6.66 4.84
N SER A 369 20.67 6.04 3.76
CA SER A 369 20.28 6.71 2.54
C SER A 369 19.30 5.88 1.69
N LEU A 370 18.09 6.41 1.43
CA LEU A 370 17.11 5.83 0.50
C LEU A 370 17.62 5.64 -0.94
N PRO A 371 18.35 6.58 -1.55
CA PRO A 371 18.88 6.40 -2.90
C PRO A 371 20.14 5.54 -2.96
N SER A 372 20.30 4.58 -2.04
CA SER A 372 21.47 3.70 -2.00
C SER A 372 21.19 2.35 -2.65
N TYR A 373 22.27 1.63 -2.92
CA TYR A 373 22.26 0.33 -3.60
C TYR A 373 21.79 -0.77 -2.64
N GLY A 374 20.91 -1.66 -3.11
CA GLY A 374 20.53 -2.85 -2.35
C GLY A 374 21.68 -3.85 -2.29
N ARG A 375 22.23 -4.17 -1.10
CA ARG A 375 23.32 -5.15 -0.95
C ARG A 375 22.96 -6.21 0.09
N THR A 376 23.39 -7.45 -0.14
CA THR A 376 23.01 -8.64 0.66
C THR A 376 23.28 -8.52 2.16
N SER A 377 24.27 -7.73 2.57
CA SER A 377 24.58 -7.48 3.98
C SER A 377 23.86 -6.28 4.59
N ALA A 378 23.25 -5.40 3.78
CA ALA A 378 22.76 -4.07 4.17
C ALA A 378 21.24 -3.87 3.94
N THR A 379 20.64 -4.66 3.05
CA THR A 379 19.22 -4.63 2.67
C THR A 379 18.46 -5.84 3.21
N GLY A 380 17.27 -5.60 3.73
CA GLY A 380 16.30 -6.58 4.19
C GLY A 380 15.08 -6.63 3.28
N ALA A 381 14.07 -7.37 3.73
CA ALA A 381 12.81 -7.50 3.02
C ALA A 381 11.64 -7.44 4.01
N SER A 382 10.59 -6.75 3.60
CA SER A 382 9.28 -6.70 4.23
C SER A 382 8.27 -7.36 3.33
N PHE A 383 7.24 -7.96 3.92
CA PHE A 383 6.28 -8.77 3.17
C PHE A 383 4.89 -8.19 3.32
N ILE A 384 4.33 -7.71 2.21
CA ILE A 384 2.98 -7.16 2.14
C ILE A 384 2.05 -8.27 1.66
N ASP A 385 1.08 -8.64 2.48
CA ASP A 385 0.09 -9.66 2.16
C ASP A 385 -0.86 -9.18 1.06
N ILE A 386 -0.88 -9.88 -0.08
CA ILE A 386 -1.75 -9.57 -1.22
C ILE A 386 -2.89 -10.58 -1.38
N THR A 387 -3.02 -11.51 -0.43
CA THR A 387 -4.08 -12.52 -0.40
C THR A 387 -5.38 -11.91 0.05
N GLY A 388 -5.34 -11.23 1.20
CA GLY A 388 -6.52 -10.79 1.95
C GLY A 388 -7.32 -11.94 2.59
N PRO A 389 -8.33 -11.59 3.42
CA PRO A 389 -8.52 -10.28 4.01
C PRO A 389 -7.43 -9.97 5.05
N TRP A 390 -7.21 -8.69 5.37
CA TRP A 390 -6.27 -8.28 6.42
C TRP A 390 -6.91 -8.22 7.81
N ARG A 391 -8.24 -8.23 7.89
CA ARG A 391 -9.03 -8.12 9.12
C ARG A 391 -10.32 -8.91 9.01
#